data_AF-L0A1Z9-F1
#
_entry.id   AF-L0A1Z9-F1
#
_cell.length_a   1.000
_cell.length_b   1.000
_cell.length_c   1.000
_cell.angle_alpha   90.00
_cell.angle_beta   90.00
_cell.angle_gamma   90.00
#
_symmetry.space_group_name_H-M   'P 1'
#
loop_
_entity.id
_entity.type
_entity.pdbx_description
1 polymer ?
#
loop_
_entity_poly.entity_id
_entity_poly.type
_entity_poly.pdbx_seq_one_letter_code
_entity_poly.pdbx_strand_id
1 'polypeptide(L)'
;MKGSVRYIITRPCLSEGSVRLLKYLDSVFPTDGPVSLLDERGAEHQARVDRSAGRVYGLQDLYHRHNLGVNDVLLITPLAEGRFQVECVVKPISDRQATLARGRSSDAPQRVVVSESPYVREVRLERRPASGVRSVEAPATAPAAYSEAGHKGGAVQTPEQTPVAPAAPAVPETAKPASSRLPAGTPTTSRAGSPAASSMRETNSGTPVSATPTIADRRVPAAPRAAPSDSVAPFAPPTRVSGEASTEEMLQELAQRIGYRLERLTDGVVRLKAELGAQSYSVLVALDLAATARPEWRSEADYLTVVVGEAERPQGLPRLTREALGAILENARLAQLTPIELRGYWNAGSFDLESAASVAELVSAQLSQRGVFSFVLLSLAQQPAHSVVTTARLAERLGSGVNIAELKGVLETLASAPFSALSPLGNGQYYLRADVHDMLRGLGEYAEGLRVRLNAEARLPASLRS
;
A
#
# COMPACT_ATOMS: atom_id res chain seq x y z
N MET A 1 -10.87 -30.67 21.11
CA MET A 1 -10.65 -29.26 21.50
C MET A 1 -11.37 -28.40 20.47
N LYS A 2 -12.47 -27.75 20.83
CA LYS A 2 -13.25 -26.91 19.89
C LYS A 2 -12.53 -25.57 19.78
N GLY A 3 -11.80 -25.37 18.67
CA GLY A 3 -11.07 -24.12 18.42
C GLY A 3 -12.03 -22.97 18.14
N SER A 4 -11.70 -21.77 18.63
CA SER A 4 -12.39 -20.55 18.25
C SER A 4 -12.03 -20.17 16.82
N VAL A 5 -13.00 -19.66 16.07
CA VAL A 5 -12.81 -19.25 14.68
C VAL A 5 -12.96 -17.75 14.57
N ARG A 6 -11.95 -17.12 13.96
CA ARG A 6 -11.88 -15.67 13.76
C ARG A 6 -12.60 -15.26 12.48
N TYR A 7 -13.48 -14.26 12.58
CA TYR A 7 -14.17 -13.64 11.45
C TYR A 7 -13.99 -12.13 11.46
N ILE A 8 -13.69 -11.53 10.29
CA ILE A 8 -13.52 -10.09 10.13
C ILE A 8 -14.78 -9.48 9.54
N ILE A 9 -15.35 -8.48 10.21
CA ILE A 9 -16.59 -7.81 9.80
C ILE A 9 -16.32 -6.90 8.59
N THR A 10 -17.15 -7.02 7.55
CA THR A 10 -17.11 -6.18 6.35
C THR A 10 -18.33 -5.25 6.27
N ARG A 11 -18.33 -4.27 5.37
CA ARG A 11 -19.50 -3.37 5.18
C ARG A 11 -20.81 -4.11 4.90
N PRO A 12 -20.86 -5.09 3.97
CA PRO A 12 -22.08 -5.87 3.74
C PRO A 12 -22.61 -6.58 4.99
N CYS A 13 -21.72 -7.04 5.88
CA CYS A 13 -22.12 -7.70 7.11
C CYS A 13 -22.92 -6.76 8.01
N LEU A 14 -22.48 -5.51 8.17
CA LEU A 14 -23.14 -4.50 9.00
C LEU A 14 -24.44 -3.97 8.39
N SER A 15 -24.52 -3.85 7.07
CA SER A 15 -25.74 -3.38 6.40
C SER A 15 -26.85 -4.44 6.39
N GLU A 16 -26.47 -5.71 6.25
CA GLU A 16 -27.41 -6.83 6.12
C GLU A 16 -27.64 -7.56 7.45
N GLY A 17 -26.88 -7.23 8.51
CA GLY A 17 -26.92 -7.93 9.79
C GLY A 17 -26.55 -9.41 9.65
N SER A 18 -25.54 -9.72 8.83
CA SER A 18 -25.19 -11.10 8.48
C SER A 18 -23.69 -11.41 8.48
N VAL A 19 -23.34 -12.67 8.73
CA VAL A 19 -22.00 -13.23 8.52
C VAL A 19 -22.02 -14.13 7.31
N ARG A 20 -21.00 -14.02 6.46
CA ARG A 20 -20.82 -14.95 5.33
C ARG A 20 -20.13 -16.23 5.80
N LEU A 21 -20.72 -17.39 5.49
CA LEU A 21 -20.15 -18.71 5.74
C LEU A 21 -19.02 -18.96 4.76
N LEU A 22 -17.80 -18.57 5.16
CA LEU A 22 -16.57 -18.88 4.43
C LEU A 22 -16.12 -20.32 4.75
N LYS A 23 -15.23 -20.89 3.94
CA LYS A 23 -14.77 -22.29 4.06
C LYS A 23 -14.33 -22.70 5.48
N TYR A 24 -13.80 -21.75 6.25
CA TYR A 24 -13.32 -21.98 7.62
C TYR A 24 -14.41 -21.84 8.70
N LEU A 25 -15.56 -21.21 8.39
CA LEU A 25 -16.74 -21.14 9.26
C LEU A 25 -17.74 -22.26 8.98
N ASP A 26 -17.57 -22.97 7.87
CA ASP A 26 -18.48 -24.03 7.44
C ASP A 26 -18.52 -25.20 8.43
N SER A 27 -17.38 -25.51 9.07
CA SER A 27 -17.26 -26.53 10.11
C SER A 27 -17.85 -26.11 11.45
N VAL A 28 -18.06 -24.80 11.68
CA VAL A 28 -18.61 -24.25 12.92
C VAL A 28 -20.14 -24.31 12.89
N PHE A 29 -20.76 -24.07 11.73
CA PHE A 29 -22.21 -24.10 11.55
C PHE A 29 -22.66 -25.29 10.68
N PRO A 30 -22.64 -26.53 11.20
CA PRO A 30 -22.84 -27.73 10.38
C PRO A 30 -24.28 -27.90 9.87
N THR A 31 -25.27 -27.34 10.57
CA THR A 31 -26.70 -27.54 10.28
C THR A 31 -27.38 -26.23 9.94
N ASP A 32 -28.33 -26.28 9.00
CA ASP A 32 -29.22 -25.16 8.68
C ASP A 32 -30.26 -24.94 9.78
N GLY A 33 -30.66 -23.69 10.04
CA GLY A 33 -31.73 -23.39 11.00
C GLY A 33 -31.38 -22.37 12.10
N PRO A 34 -32.22 -22.27 13.13
CA PRO A 34 -32.05 -21.28 14.20
C PRO A 34 -30.86 -21.65 15.08
N VAL A 35 -30.06 -20.64 15.43
CA VAL A 35 -28.90 -20.76 16.31
C VAL A 35 -28.93 -19.63 17.33
N SER A 36 -28.37 -19.92 18.50
CA SER A 36 -28.23 -18.96 19.58
C SER A 36 -26.75 -18.58 19.75
N LEU A 37 -26.50 -17.29 19.81
CA LEU A 37 -25.18 -16.69 19.98
C LEU A 37 -25.14 -15.99 21.35
N LEU A 38 -24.33 -16.51 22.25
CA LEU A 38 -24.09 -15.96 23.57
C LEU A 38 -22.89 -15.02 23.51
N ASP A 39 -23.09 -13.75 23.85
CA ASP A 39 -21.99 -12.79 23.89
C ASP A 39 -21.17 -12.89 25.19
N GLU A 40 -20.06 -12.15 25.25
CA GLU A 40 -19.20 -12.03 26.44
C GLU A 40 -19.90 -11.41 27.67
N ARG A 41 -21.03 -10.75 27.49
CA ARG A 41 -21.85 -10.12 28.55
C ARG A 41 -22.99 -11.04 29.02
N GLY A 42 -23.09 -12.25 28.47
CA GLY A 42 -24.12 -13.23 28.77
C GLY A 42 -25.47 -12.95 28.11
N ALA A 43 -25.54 -12.05 27.13
CA ALA A 43 -26.75 -11.81 26.35
C ALA A 43 -26.88 -12.82 25.21
N GLU A 44 -28.09 -13.36 25.04
CA GLU A 44 -28.40 -14.35 24.02
C GLU A 44 -29.00 -13.66 22.78
N HIS A 45 -28.40 -13.88 21.62
CA HIS A 45 -28.82 -13.35 20.33
C HIS A 45 -29.32 -14.46 19.43
N GLN A 46 -30.54 -14.32 18.91
CA GLN A 46 -31.14 -15.28 17.98
C GLN A 46 -30.66 -14.99 16.56
N ALA A 47 -30.09 -16.00 15.92
CA ALA A 47 -29.62 -15.95 14.55
C ALA A 47 -30.14 -17.15 13.75
N ARG A 48 -30.09 -17.06 12.42
CA ARG A 48 -30.49 -18.13 11.53
C ARG A 48 -29.37 -18.42 10.54
N VAL A 49 -28.91 -19.66 10.53
CA VAL A 49 -27.99 -20.18 9.52
C VAL A 49 -28.82 -20.54 8.29
N ASP A 50 -28.41 -19.98 7.15
CA ASP A 50 -28.88 -20.33 5.81
C ASP A 50 -27.69 -20.81 4.98
N ARG A 51 -27.51 -22.12 4.90
CA ARG A 51 -26.40 -22.74 4.15
C ARG A 51 -26.59 -22.60 2.63
N SER A 52 -27.82 -22.50 2.15
CA SER A 52 -28.12 -22.34 0.72
C SER A 52 -27.68 -20.96 0.22
N ALA A 53 -27.86 -19.93 1.04
CA ALA A 53 -27.36 -18.57 0.80
C ALA A 53 -25.91 -18.37 1.27
N GLY A 54 -25.34 -19.35 2.00
CA GLY A 54 -24.00 -19.28 2.57
C GLY A 54 -23.85 -18.17 3.61
N ARG A 55 -24.89 -17.92 4.42
CA ARG A 55 -24.95 -16.77 5.36
C ARG A 55 -25.62 -17.11 6.68
N VAL A 56 -25.27 -16.36 7.72
CA VAL A 56 -25.94 -16.36 9.03
C VAL A 56 -26.57 -15.00 9.23
N TYR A 57 -27.89 -14.93 9.41
CA TYR A 57 -28.66 -13.69 9.58
C TYR A 57 -29.08 -13.47 11.03
N GLY A 58 -29.50 -12.24 11.36
CA GLY A 58 -30.00 -11.89 12.70
C GLY A 58 -28.95 -11.29 13.63
N LEU A 59 -27.80 -10.88 13.09
CA LEU A 59 -26.66 -10.38 13.87
C LEU A 59 -26.67 -8.87 14.07
N GLN A 60 -27.69 -8.18 13.53
CA GLN A 60 -27.78 -6.72 13.58
C GLN A 60 -27.75 -6.19 15.02
N ASP A 61 -28.52 -6.81 15.90
CA ASP A 61 -28.62 -6.40 17.30
C ASP A 61 -27.31 -6.63 18.08
N LEU A 62 -26.59 -7.74 17.81
CA LEU A 62 -25.23 -7.98 18.32
C LEU A 62 -24.27 -6.85 17.88
N TYR A 63 -24.31 -6.47 16.60
CA TYR A 63 -23.43 -5.41 16.08
C TYR A 63 -23.69 -4.05 16.72
N HIS A 64 -24.95 -3.69 16.95
CA HIS A 64 -25.31 -2.40 17.54
C HIS A 64 -24.91 -2.35 19.02
N ARG A 65 -25.18 -3.41 19.80
CA ARG A 65 -24.87 -3.43 21.24
C ARG A 65 -23.39 -3.38 21.54
N HIS A 66 -22.57 -4.03 20.72
CA HIS A 66 -21.12 -4.05 20.86
C HIS A 66 -20.42 -2.92 20.10
N ASN A 67 -21.19 -2.00 19.49
CA ASN A 67 -20.67 -0.92 18.64
C ASN A 67 -19.66 -1.46 17.61
N LEU A 68 -20.00 -2.54 16.90
CA LEU A 68 -19.10 -3.15 15.93
C LEU A 68 -19.09 -2.40 14.60
N GLY A 69 -17.93 -2.39 13.96
CA GLY A 69 -17.63 -1.65 12.75
C GLY A 69 -16.83 -2.46 11.76
N VAL A 70 -16.50 -1.83 10.63
CA VAL A 70 -15.75 -2.50 9.56
C VAL A 70 -14.34 -2.81 10.07
N ASN A 71 -13.87 -4.02 9.80
CA ASN A 71 -12.61 -4.60 10.26
C ASN A 71 -12.54 -4.98 11.74
N ASP A 72 -13.62 -4.83 12.50
CA ASP A 72 -13.71 -5.45 13.82
C ASP A 72 -13.85 -6.98 13.69
N VAL A 73 -13.55 -7.69 14.77
CA VAL A 73 -13.36 -9.14 14.73
C VAL A 73 -14.34 -9.84 15.66
N LEU A 74 -14.98 -10.89 15.15
CA LEU A 74 -15.75 -11.85 15.94
C LEU A 74 -14.92 -13.11 16.13
N LEU A 75 -14.79 -13.56 17.37
CA LEU A 75 -14.27 -14.89 17.69
C LEU A 75 -15.46 -15.79 18.05
N ILE A 76 -15.69 -16.82 17.25
CA ILE A 76 -16.85 -17.71 17.40
C ILE A 76 -16.37 -19.05 17.94
N THR A 77 -16.89 -19.45 19.10
CA THR A 77 -16.54 -20.72 19.77
C THR A 77 -17.79 -21.59 19.91
N PRO A 78 -17.81 -22.82 19.35
CA PRO A 78 -18.96 -23.69 19.48
C PRO A 78 -19.07 -24.26 20.91
N LEU A 79 -20.18 -23.98 21.60
CA LEU A 79 -20.46 -24.51 22.95
C LEU A 79 -21.18 -25.86 22.83
N ALA A 80 -22.40 -25.84 22.30
CA ALA A 80 -23.27 -27.00 22.11
C ALA A 80 -23.92 -26.95 20.71
N GLU A 81 -24.68 -27.98 20.35
CA GLU A 81 -25.41 -27.98 19.08
C GLU A 81 -26.38 -26.79 19.02
N GLY A 82 -26.24 -25.95 17.99
CA GLY A 82 -27.03 -24.73 17.83
C GLY A 82 -26.72 -23.60 18.80
N ARG A 83 -25.69 -23.74 19.66
CA ARG A 83 -25.28 -22.72 20.64
C ARG A 83 -23.80 -22.37 20.54
N PHE A 84 -23.52 -21.08 20.36
CA PHE A 84 -22.20 -20.56 20.08
C PHE A 84 -21.88 -19.40 21.02
N GLN A 85 -20.64 -19.32 21.50
CA GLN A 85 -20.13 -18.15 22.17
C GLN A 85 -19.50 -17.21 21.14
N VAL A 86 -19.76 -15.91 21.27
CA VAL A 86 -19.18 -14.86 20.42
C VAL A 86 -18.48 -13.83 21.27
N GLU A 87 -17.18 -13.66 21.04
CA GLU A 87 -16.39 -12.61 21.64
C GLU A 87 -16.11 -11.52 20.59
N CYS A 88 -16.31 -10.26 20.98
CA CYS A 88 -16.30 -9.11 20.08
C CYS A 88 -15.04 -8.28 20.31
N VAL A 89 -14.04 -8.44 19.45
CA VAL A 89 -12.79 -7.67 19.54
C VAL A 89 -12.94 -6.39 18.72
N VAL A 90 -13.25 -5.30 19.42
CA VAL A 90 -13.39 -3.95 18.86
C VAL A 90 -12.02 -3.30 18.75
N LYS A 91 -11.67 -2.78 17.58
CA LYS A 91 -10.44 -1.98 17.43
C LYS A 91 -10.57 -0.68 18.26
N PRO A 92 -9.56 -0.28 19.06
CA PRO A 92 -9.66 0.88 19.95
C PRO A 92 -10.14 2.16 19.24
N ILE A 93 -11.00 2.92 19.95
CA ILE A 93 -11.87 4.00 19.45
C ILE A 93 -11.11 5.22 18.84
N SER A 94 -9.79 5.30 18.99
CA SER A 94 -8.96 6.41 18.48
C SER A 94 -9.12 6.65 16.96
N ASP A 95 -9.50 5.63 16.18
CA ASP A 95 -9.76 5.78 14.74
C ASP A 95 -11.19 6.27 14.39
N ARG A 96 -12.17 6.17 15.32
CA ARG A 96 -13.60 6.43 15.01
C ARG A 96 -14.05 7.86 15.25
N GLN A 97 -13.49 8.59 16.22
CA GLN A 97 -13.91 9.96 16.48
C GLN A 97 -13.51 10.94 15.35
N ALA A 98 -12.47 10.61 14.56
CA ALA A 98 -12.06 11.41 13.42
C ALA A 98 -13.10 11.44 12.27
N THR A 99 -14.03 10.49 12.21
CA THR A 99 -15.03 10.42 11.12
C THR A 99 -16.36 11.09 11.48
N LEU A 100 -16.76 11.09 12.76
CA LEU A 100 -18.03 11.68 13.22
C LEU A 100 -17.91 13.16 13.61
N ALA A 101 -16.70 13.65 13.90
CA ALA A 101 -16.44 15.08 14.15
C ALA A 101 -16.46 15.95 12.88
N ARG A 102 -16.60 15.35 11.68
CA ARG A 102 -16.96 16.09 10.47
C ARG A 102 -18.45 16.42 10.51
N GLY A 103 -18.78 17.48 11.24
CA GLY A 103 -20.01 18.23 10.99
C GLY A 103 -20.13 18.51 9.49
N ARG A 104 -21.34 18.29 8.97
CA ARG A 104 -21.74 18.59 7.58
C ARG A 104 -21.26 20.00 7.20
N SER A 105 -20.14 20.10 6.48
CA SER A 105 -19.89 21.26 5.64
C SER A 105 -20.80 21.13 4.42
N SER A 106 -21.60 22.15 4.17
CA SER A 106 -22.58 22.21 3.07
C SER A 106 -21.92 22.42 1.70
N ASP A 107 -20.76 21.84 1.46
CA ASP A 107 -19.98 22.05 0.22
C ASP A 107 -19.49 20.71 -0.36
N ALA A 108 -20.41 19.74 -0.43
CA ALA A 108 -20.18 18.52 -1.18
C ALA A 108 -20.53 18.75 -2.67
N PRO A 109 -19.62 18.51 -3.63
CA PRO A 109 -19.90 18.72 -5.05
C PRO A 109 -20.98 17.75 -5.52
N GLN A 110 -22.11 18.30 -5.97
CA GLN A 110 -23.22 17.52 -6.50
C GLN A 110 -22.91 17.14 -7.96
N ARG A 111 -23.01 15.84 -8.27
CA ARG A 111 -22.82 15.32 -9.64
C ARG A 111 -24.03 15.71 -10.48
N VAL A 112 -23.85 16.63 -11.42
CA VAL A 112 -24.88 16.99 -12.41
C VAL A 112 -24.56 16.25 -13.72
N VAL A 113 -25.50 15.45 -14.20
CA VAL A 113 -25.40 14.76 -15.49
C VAL A 113 -25.86 15.74 -16.56
N VAL A 114 -24.95 16.16 -17.44
CA VAL A 114 -25.23 17.21 -18.44
C VAL A 114 -25.74 16.62 -19.76
N SER A 115 -25.48 15.34 -20.06
CA SER A 115 -26.16 14.62 -21.14
C SER A 115 -26.05 13.10 -20.96
N GLU A 116 -27.10 12.37 -21.36
CA GLU A 116 -27.11 10.91 -21.44
C GLU A 116 -27.14 10.48 -22.91
N SER A 117 -26.13 9.76 -23.36
CA SER A 117 -26.17 8.99 -24.61
C SER A 117 -25.83 7.53 -24.32
N PRO A 118 -26.34 6.55 -25.10
CA PRO A 118 -26.30 5.13 -24.75
C PRO A 118 -24.91 4.50 -24.63
N TYR A 119 -23.82 5.21 -24.93
CA TYR A 119 -22.46 4.65 -24.91
C TYR A 119 -21.41 5.44 -24.12
N VAL A 120 -21.71 6.62 -23.56
CA VAL A 120 -20.74 7.41 -22.75
C VAL A 120 -21.46 8.21 -21.67
N ARG A 121 -20.99 8.09 -20.41
CA ARG A 121 -21.46 8.91 -19.28
C ARG A 121 -20.38 9.92 -18.88
N GLU A 122 -20.48 11.14 -19.39
CA GLU A 122 -19.58 12.22 -18.98
C GLU A 122 -20.06 12.82 -17.65
N VAL A 123 -19.13 12.90 -16.68
CA VAL A 123 -19.37 13.50 -15.37
C VAL A 123 -18.32 14.57 -15.15
N ARG A 124 -18.74 15.84 -15.12
CA ARG A 124 -17.92 16.96 -14.65
C ARG A 124 -18.37 17.39 -13.26
N LEU A 125 -17.39 17.73 -12.41
CA LEU A 125 -17.63 18.31 -11.09
C LEU A 125 -17.59 19.83 -11.25
N GLU A 126 -18.71 20.50 -11.05
CA GLU A 126 -18.81 21.95 -11.13
C GLU A 126 -19.08 22.54 -9.73
N ARG A 127 -18.35 23.60 -9.36
CA ARG A 127 -18.51 24.32 -8.09
C ARG A 127 -19.25 25.62 -8.38
N ARG A 128 -20.50 25.72 -7.93
CA ARG A 128 -21.31 26.93 -8.09
C ARG A 128 -20.88 27.98 -7.05
N PRO A 129 -20.54 29.22 -7.42
CA PRO A 129 -20.34 30.27 -6.42
C PRO A 129 -21.67 30.62 -5.76
N ALA A 130 -21.65 30.71 -4.42
CA ALA A 130 -22.80 30.98 -3.59
C ALA A 130 -23.33 32.40 -3.84
N SER A 131 -24.48 32.52 -4.50
CA SER A 131 -25.24 33.77 -4.54
C SER A 131 -25.98 33.98 -3.23
N GLY A 132 -25.55 35.00 -2.49
CA GLY A 132 -26.38 35.94 -1.72
C GLY A 132 -27.33 35.37 -0.67
N VAL A 133 -26.85 35.19 0.56
CA VAL A 133 -27.71 35.22 1.74
C VAL A 133 -27.83 36.67 2.20
N ARG A 134 -29.02 37.22 1.99
CA ARG A 134 -29.52 38.47 2.59
C ARG A 134 -29.37 38.42 4.11
N SER A 135 -28.71 39.42 4.67
CA SER A 135 -28.64 39.68 6.11
C SER A 135 -30.04 39.73 6.72
N VAL A 136 -30.28 38.91 7.74
CA VAL A 136 -31.45 39.05 8.63
C VAL A 136 -31.06 40.02 9.73
N GLU A 137 -31.66 41.19 9.71
CA GLU A 137 -31.55 42.24 10.70
C GLU A 137 -32.51 41.96 11.88
N ALA A 138 -32.00 42.13 13.10
CA ALA A 138 -32.71 41.92 14.37
C ALA A 138 -33.55 43.17 14.76
N PRO A 139 -34.51 43.05 15.69
CA PRO A 139 -35.79 43.76 15.61
C PRO A 139 -35.78 45.15 16.26
N ALA A 140 -36.46 46.10 15.63
CA ALA A 140 -36.82 47.39 16.22
C ALA A 140 -38.34 47.60 16.17
N THR A 141 -38.90 47.62 17.38
CA THR A 141 -40.09 48.31 17.90
C THR A 141 -40.84 49.25 16.94
N ALA A 142 -42.14 48.97 16.72
CA ALA A 142 -43.13 49.93 16.22
C ALA A 142 -43.86 50.57 17.42
N PRO A 143 -44.43 51.80 17.31
CA PRO A 143 -45.71 51.94 16.62
C PRO A 143 -45.97 53.28 15.87
N ALA A 144 -47.05 53.22 15.05
CA ALA A 144 -48.02 54.28 14.72
C ALA A 144 -47.88 55.12 13.40
N ALA A 145 -48.79 54.79 12.47
CA ALA A 145 -49.81 55.64 11.82
C ALA A 145 -49.55 56.38 10.48
N TYR A 146 -50.64 56.39 9.68
CA TYR A 146 -51.00 57.05 8.39
C TYR A 146 -50.52 56.34 7.10
N SER A 147 -51.41 55.72 6.30
CA SER A 147 -52.27 56.28 5.21
C SER A 147 -51.43 56.92 4.09
N GLU A 148 -51.59 56.67 2.79
CA GLU A 148 -52.78 56.41 1.98
C GLU A 148 -52.35 56.09 0.51
N ALA A 149 -53.22 55.39 -0.23
CA ALA A 149 -53.50 55.49 -1.67
C ALA A 149 -52.46 55.13 -2.76
N GLY A 150 -52.94 54.35 -3.76
CA GLY A 150 -52.51 54.48 -5.16
C GLY A 150 -52.10 53.18 -5.87
N HIS A 151 -53.03 52.28 -6.23
CA HIS A 151 -53.60 52.12 -7.59
C HIS A 151 -52.73 51.44 -8.67
N LYS A 152 -53.25 50.27 -9.12
CA LYS A 152 -53.30 49.70 -10.50
C LYS A 152 -51.96 49.29 -11.12
N GLY A 153 -51.81 48.14 -11.78
CA GLY A 153 -52.74 47.16 -12.35
C GLY A 153 -52.04 46.47 -13.54
N GLY A 154 -52.50 45.27 -13.93
CA GLY A 154 -52.12 44.60 -15.19
C GLY A 154 -50.95 43.61 -15.03
N ALA A 155 -51.14 42.33 -14.72
CA ALA A 155 -51.91 41.29 -15.40
C ALA A 155 -51.36 40.89 -16.79
N VAL A 156 -50.70 39.72 -16.79
CA VAL A 156 -50.81 38.61 -17.75
C VAL A 156 -50.25 38.84 -19.17
N GLN A 157 -49.32 37.96 -19.59
CA GLN A 157 -49.57 37.01 -20.69
C GLN A 157 -48.35 36.10 -20.96
N THR A 158 -48.59 34.80 -20.78
CA THR A 158 -47.90 33.69 -21.45
C THR A 158 -48.57 33.46 -22.81
N PRO A 159 -47.81 33.07 -23.84
CA PRO A 159 -48.13 31.86 -24.61
C PRO A 159 -46.84 31.06 -24.87
N GLU A 160 -46.71 29.76 -24.57
CA GLU A 160 -47.30 28.59 -25.25
C GLU A 160 -47.14 28.60 -26.79
N GLN A 161 -46.23 27.76 -27.32
CA GLN A 161 -46.44 26.88 -28.48
C GLN A 161 -45.16 26.05 -28.84
N THR A 162 -45.20 24.76 -28.49
CA THR A 162 -45.06 23.50 -29.28
C THR A 162 -44.16 23.39 -30.55
N PRO A 163 -43.86 22.17 -31.07
CA PRO A 163 -42.49 21.69 -31.32
C PRO A 163 -42.21 21.31 -32.78
N VAL A 164 -40.94 21.16 -33.17
CA VAL A 164 -40.58 20.53 -34.46
C VAL A 164 -39.37 19.60 -34.30
N ALA A 165 -39.60 18.32 -34.57
CA ALA A 165 -38.64 17.34 -35.10
C ALA A 165 -39.24 16.81 -36.43
N PRO A 166 -38.61 15.94 -37.24
CA PRO A 166 -37.27 15.34 -37.20
C PRO A 166 -36.54 15.36 -38.57
N ALA A 167 -35.26 14.97 -38.63
CA ALA A 167 -34.66 14.32 -39.81
C ALA A 167 -33.30 13.64 -39.49
N ALA A 168 -33.28 12.31 -39.54
CA ALA A 168 -32.11 11.49 -39.87
C ALA A 168 -32.10 11.26 -41.40
N PRO A 169 -30.96 11.00 -42.07
CA PRO A 169 -30.31 9.68 -42.10
C PRO A 169 -28.74 9.82 -42.21
N ALA A 170 -27.84 8.85 -42.36
CA ALA A 170 -27.84 7.45 -42.75
C ALA A 170 -26.53 6.80 -42.25
N VAL A 171 -26.56 5.49 -42.04
CA VAL A 171 -25.41 4.59 -41.82
C VAL A 171 -24.79 4.22 -43.18
N PRO A 172 -23.50 3.84 -43.25
CA PRO A 172 -23.23 2.56 -43.89
C PRO A 172 -22.22 1.68 -43.14
N GLU A 173 -22.33 0.41 -43.49
CA GLU A 173 -21.93 -0.81 -42.82
C GLU A 173 -20.68 -1.44 -43.48
N THR A 174 -20.00 -2.31 -42.73
CA THR A 174 -19.15 -3.45 -43.20
C THR A 174 -17.89 -3.19 -44.04
N ALA A 175 -16.74 -3.71 -43.54
CA ALA A 175 -16.02 -4.82 -44.19
C ALA A 175 -14.85 -5.35 -43.33
N LYS A 176 -14.83 -6.67 -43.14
CA LYS A 176 -13.73 -7.52 -42.68
C LYS A 176 -13.40 -8.45 -43.85
N PRO A 177 -12.13 -8.66 -44.23
CA PRO A 177 -11.55 -10.02 -44.29
C PRO A 177 -10.03 -9.98 -44.00
N ALA A 178 -9.20 -11.02 -43.93
CA ALA A 178 -9.26 -12.48 -43.81
C ALA A 178 -7.83 -12.98 -43.47
N SER A 179 -7.72 -14.22 -42.98
CA SER A 179 -6.50 -15.00 -42.73
C SER A 179 -5.56 -15.21 -43.93
N SER A 180 -4.27 -15.40 -43.65
CA SER A 180 -3.33 -16.19 -44.47
C SER A 180 -2.22 -16.73 -43.54
N ARG A 181 -2.26 -18.01 -43.14
CA ARG A 181 -1.62 -19.21 -43.75
C ARG A 181 -0.09 -19.27 -43.65
N LEU A 182 0.36 -20.29 -42.91
CA LEU A 182 1.69 -20.93 -42.89
C LEU A 182 2.11 -21.47 -44.27
N PRO A 183 3.40 -21.83 -44.41
CA PRO A 183 3.68 -23.19 -44.86
C PRO A 183 4.75 -23.92 -44.03
N ALA A 184 4.52 -25.23 -43.94
CA ALA A 184 5.41 -26.25 -43.41
C ALA A 184 6.50 -26.62 -44.43
N GLY A 185 7.64 -27.11 -43.92
CA GLY A 185 8.71 -27.71 -44.72
C GLY A 185 9.69 -28.52 -43.86
N THR A 186 9.41 -29.82 -43.73
CA THR A 186 10.37 -30.92 -43.57
C THR A 186 10.03 -31.92 -44.69
N PRO A 187 10.86 -32.93 -45.07
CA PRO A 187 12.02 -33.51 -44.37
C PRO A 187 13.24 -33.73 -45.31
N THR A 188 14.34 -34.33 -44.83
CA THR A 188 14.96 -35.56 -45.40
C THR A 188 16.21 -35.97 -44.59
N THR A 189 16.25 -37.28 -44.33
CA THR A 189 17.24 -38.15 -43.67
C THR A 189 18.52 -38.41 -44.46
N SER A 190 19.66 -38.64 -43.79
CA SER A 190 20.71 -39.66 -44.13
C SER A 190 21.81 -39.60 -43.05
N ARG A 191 21.99 -40.57 -42.14
CA ARG A 191 22.50 -41.96 -42.22
C ARG A 191 24.03 -42.10 -42.37
N ALA A 192 24.61 -42.60 -41.27
CA ALA A 192 25.72 -43.58 -41.11
C ALA A 192 27.17 -43.23 -41.48
N GLY A 193 28.06 -43.60 -40.56
CA GLY A 193 29.42 -44.05 -40.90
C GLY A 193 30.50 -43.85 -39.83
N SER A 194 30.55 -44.72 -38.81
CA SER A 194 31.84 -45.15 -38.22
C SER A 194 32.43 -46.25 -39.12
N PRO A 195 33.76 -46.47 -39.16
CA PRO A 195 34.40 -47.40 -38.19
C PRO A 195 35.84 -47.03 -37.78
N ALA A 196 36.27 -47.45 -36.56
CA ALA A 196 37.33 -48.42 -36.21
C ALA A 196 38.77 -48.12 -36.74
N ALA A 197 39.91 -48.48 -36.13
CA ALA A 197 40.38 -48.99 -34.84
C ALA A 197 41.91 -49.23 -35.02
N SER A 198 42.63 -49.52 -33.93
CA SER A 198 43.97 -50.19 -33.89
C SER A 198 45.18 -49.25 -34.10
N SER A 199 46.37 -49.41 -33.51
CA SER A 199 46.99 -50.29 -32.49
C SER A 199 48.46 -49.80 -32.38
N MET A 200 49.12 -49.76 -31.22
CA MET A 200 50.28 -50.59 -30.80
C MET A 200 51.06 -49.78 -29.73
N ARG A 201 51.38 -50.31 -28.53
CA ARG A 201 52.60 -51.09 -28.14
C ARG A 201 53.92 -50.32 -28.46
N GLU A 202 54.94 -50.20 -27.60
CA GLU A 202 55.46 -51.10 -26.54
C GLU A 202 56.60 -50.40 -25.76
N THR A 203 56.75 -50.74 -24.45
CA THR A 203 57.98 -50.90 -23.62
C THR A 203 59.16 -49.91 -23.68
N ASN A 204 59.62 -49.36 -22.53
CA ASN A 204 60.68 -49.98 -21.72
C ASN A 204 60.98 -49.27 -20.37
N SER A 205 61.56 -50.09 -19.49
CA SER A 205 62.08 -50.02 -18.11
C SER A 205 62.96 -48.84 -17.64
N GLY A 206 62.92 -48.56 -16.33
CA GLY A 206 64.02 -47.94 -15.55
C GLY A 206 63.61 -47.19 -14.25
N THR A 207 63.64 -47.86 -13.10
CA THR A 207 63.63 -47.28 -11.73
C THR A 207 65.09 -47.02 -11.24
N PRO A 208 65.36 -46.37 -10.08
CA PRO A 208 64.58 -45.43 -9.26
C PRO A 208 65.39 -44.17 -8.81
N VAL A 209 64.76 -43.03 -8.51
CA VAL A 209 65.30 -42.08 -7.51
C VAL A 209 64.15 -41.43 -6.74
N SER A 210 64.27 -41.52 -5.42
CA SER A 210 63.40 -40.93 -4.39
C SER A 210 63.06 -39.46 -4.62
N ALA A 211 61.78 -39.13 -4.55
CA ALA A 211 61.30 -37.89 -3.95
C ALA A 211 59.82 -38.05 -3.59
N THR A 212 59.54 -38.08 -2.29
CA THR A 212 58.21 -37.90 -1.72
C THR A 212 57.70 -36.50 -2.08
N PRO A 213 56.44 -36.36 -2.52
CA PRO A 213 55.63 -35.29 -1.98
C PRO A 213 54.26 -35.79 -1.50
N THR A 214 54.10 -35.69 -0.19
CA THR A 214 52.92 -35.19 0.53
C THR A 214 51.61 -35.13 -0.27
N ILE A 215 50.72 -36.07 0.05
CA ILE A 215 49.28 -36.01 -0.23
C ILE A 215 48.72 -34.79 0.52
N ALA A 216 48.42 -33.73 -0.22
CA ALA A 216 47.63 -32.62 0.29
C ALA A 216 46.15 -32.99 0.24
N ASP A 217 45.61 -33.17 1.44
CA ASP A 217 44.21 -33.32 1.80
C ASP A 217 43.31 -32.35 1.02
N ARG A 218 42.47 -32.89 0.12
CA ARG A 218 41.49 -32.12 -0.65
C ARG A 218 40.31 -31.82 0.27
N ARG A 219 40.42 -30.73 1.05
CA ARG A 219 39.35 -30.19 1.89
C ARG A 219 38.11 -29.87 1.05
N VAL A 220 37.02 -30.53 1.43
CA VAL A 220 35.63 -30.19 1.09
C VAL A 220 35.33 -28.77 1.61
N PRO A 221 34.74 -27.86 0.83
CA PRO A 221 34.24 -26.59 1.38
C PRO A 221 33.03 -26.87 2.26
N ALA A 222 33.16 -26.57 3.55
CA ALA A 222 32.07 -26.60 4.51
C ALA A 222 30.98 -25.58 4.10
N ALA A 223 29.72 -26.04 4.14
CA ALA A 223 28.56 -25.18 4.01
C ALA A 223 28.61 -24.04 5.05
N PRO A 224 28.17 -22.81 4.69
CA PRO A 224 28.05 -21.74 5.67
C PRO A 224 26.99 -22.14 6.69
N ARG A 225 27.46 -22.45 7.90
CA ARG A 225 26.63 -22.70 9.08
C ARG A 225 25.88 -21.41 9.38
N ALA A 226 24.57 -21.42 9.18
CA ALA A 226 23.67 -20.37 9.64
C ALA A 226 23.95 -20.13 11.14
N ALA A 227 24.29 -18.89 11.47
CA ALA A 227 24.39 -18.47 12.85
C ALA A 227 23.03 -18.68 13.53
N PRO A 228 23.00 -19.16 14.78
CA PRO A 228 21.76 -19.21 15.54
C PRO A 228 21.17 -17.80 15.65
N SER A 229 19.85 -17.72 15.52
CA SER A 229 19.05 -16.53 15.81
C SER A 229 19.21 -16.18 17.29
N ASP A 230 20.27 -15.43 17.62
CA ASP A 230 20.36 -14.74 18.89
C ASP A 230 19.34 -13.60 18.89
N SER A 231 18.39 -13.75 19.81
CA SER A 231 17.62 -12.72 20.50
C SER A 231 17.89 -11.30 20.04
N VAL A 232 16.85 -10.67 19.49
CA VAL A 232 16.74 -9.22 19.29
C VAL A 232 17.18 -8.52 20.58
N ALA A 233 18.42 -8.01 20.58
CA ALA A 233 18.87 -7.09 21.60
C ALA A 233 18.02 -5.81 21.50
N PRO A 234 17.49 -5.27 22.60
CA PRO A 234 16.83 -3.98 22.56
C PRO A 234 17.82 -2.95 22.01
N PHE A 235 17.36 -2.21 20.99
CA PHE A 235 18.08 -1.14 20.33
C PHE A 235 18.62 -0.18 21.40
N ALA A 236 19.91 -0.29 21.73
CA ALA A 236 20.55 0.64 22.63
C ALA A 236 20.59 2.00 21.92
N PRO A 237 20.10 3.09 22.54
CA PRO A 237 20.13 4.40 21.91
C PRO A 237 21.59 4.78 21.64
N PRO A 238 21.93 5.30 20.45
CA PRO A 238 23.31 5.68 20.15
C PRO A 238 23.76 6.77 21.13
N THR A 239 24.84 6.46 21.84
CA THR A 239 25.55 7.38 22.73
C THR A 239 26.03 8.60 21.94
N ARG A 240 25.56 9.77 22.37
CA ARG A 240 25.85 11.11 21.83
C ARG A 240 27.34 11.39 21.67
N VAL A 241 27.77 11.80 20.47
CA VAL A 241 28.72 12.93 20.26
C VAL A 241 28.50 13.49 18.84
N SER A 242 27.98 14.72 18.72
CA SER A 242 28.22 15.71 17.65
C SER A 242 27.24 16.87 17.86
N GLY A 243 27.69 18.12 17.63
CA GLY A 243 26.97 19.35 18.00
C GLY A 243 25.48 19.29 17.70
N GLU A 244 24.65 19.75 18.66
CA GLU A 244 23.20 19.73 18.52
C GLU A 244 22.82 20.52 17.26
N ALA A 245 22.55 19.80 16.17
CA ALA A 245 21.99 20.38 14.97
C ALA A 245 20.73 21.13 15.39
N SER A 246 20.56 22.35 14.90
CA SER A 246 19.37 23.13 15.24
C SER A 246 18.12 22.36 14.80
N THR A 247 17.00 22.53 15.51
CA THR A 247 15.75 21.84 15.13
C THR A 247 15.33 22.17 13.70
N GLU A 248 15.65 23.39 13.25
CA GLU A 248 15.45 23.82 11.87
C GLU A 248 16.33 23.04 10.88
N GLU A 249 17.60 22.80 11.19
CA GLU A 249 18.51 21.97 10.37
C GLU A 249 17.98 20.54 10.25
N MET A 250 17.52 19.94 11.35
CA MET A 250 16.94 18.60 11.31
C MET A 250 15.68 18.52 10.44
N LEU A 251 14.80 19.53 10.51
CA LEU A 251 13.62 19.61 9.65
C LEU A 251 14.00 19.85 8.18
N GLN A 252 15.04 20.63 7.92
CA GLN A 252 15.56 20.84 6.57
C GLN A 252 16.15 19.54 5.99
N GLU A 253 16.92 18.78 6.77
CA GLU A 253 17.42 17.47 6.35
C GLU A 253 16.28 16.48 6.11
N LEU A 254 15.30 16.43 7.02
CA LEU A 254 14.10 15.62 6.88
C LEU A 254 13.37 15.94 5.57
N ALA A 255 13.14 17.23 5.31
CA ALA A 255 12.43 17.68 4.13
C ALA A 255 13.15 17.24 2.85
N GLN A 256 14.47 17.41 2.80
CA GLN A 256 15.28 17.02 1.66
C GLN A 256 15.27 15.50 1.41
N ARG A 257 15.31 14.68 2.47
CA ARG A 257 15.35 13.21 2.34
C ARG A 257 14.01 12.60 1.98
N ILE A 258 12.94 13.12 2.58
CA ILE A 258 11.59 12.55 2.45
C ILE A 258 10.83 13.19 1.29
N GLY A 259 11.32 14.29 0.74
CA GLY A 259 10.69 14.96 -0.42
C GLY A 259 9.63 15.99 -0.03
N TYR A 260 9.72 16.58 1.16
CA TYR A 260 8.98 17.80 1.46
C TYR A 260 9.71 19.02 0.90
N ARG A 261 8.95 20.02 0.49
CA ARG A 261 9.44 21.38 0.30
C ARG A 261 9.31 22.15 1.60
N LEU A 262 10.42 22.62 2.16
CA LEU A 262 10.43 23.44 3.36
C LEU A 262 10.39 24.92 2.99
N GLU A 263 9.40 25.64 3.52
CA GLU A 263 9.26 27.09 3.41
C GLU A 263 9.38 27.72 4.81
N ARG A 264 10.33 28.64 4.98
CA ARG A 264 10.46 29.42 6.22
C ARG A 264 9.50 30.60 6.15
N LEU A 265 8.58 30.72 7.11
CA LEU A 265 7.59 31.82 7.14
C LEU A 265 8.08 32.98 8.01
N THR A 266 8.59 32.65 9.19
CA THR A 266 9.21 33.57 10.17
C THR A 266 10.21 32.76 10.99
N ASP A 267 11.05 33.42 11.79
CA ASP A 267 11.88 32.71 12.78
C ASP A 267 11.00 31.77 13.62
N GLY A 268 11.41 30.52 13.81
CA GLY A 268 10.65 29.58 14.63
C GLY A 268 9.35 29.04 14.04
N VAL A 269 8.88 29.46 12.85
CA VAL A 269 7.73 28.83 12.16
C VAL A 269 8.09 28.48 10.72
N VAL A 270 8.01 27.19 10.42
CA VAL A 270 8.28 26.65 9.08
C VAL A 270 7.05 25.91 8.57
N ARG A 271 6.96 25.77 7.24
CA ARG A 271 5.93 24.98 6.57
C ARG A 271 6.58 23.89 5.74
N LEU A 272 6.18 22.65 5.98
CA LEU A 272 6.50 21.51 5.14
C LEU A 272 5.38 21.30 4.14
N LYS A 273 5.67 21.34 2.84
CA LYS A 273 4.71 21.05 1.77
C LYS A 273 5.04 19.72 1.10
N ALA A 274 4.07 18.84 1.04
CA ALA A 274 4.13 17.60 0.28
C ALA A 274 3.40 17.80 -1.05
N GLU A 275 4.14 17.83 -2.16
CA GLU A 275 3.60 17.92 -3.52
C GLU A 275 3.50 16.51 -4.11
N LEU A 276 2.31 15.90 -4.05
CA LEU A 276 2.05 14.51 -4.47
C LEU A 276 1.35 14.45 -5.84
N GLY A 277 1.63 15.42 -6.71
CA GLY A 277 0.98 15.58 -8.01
C GLY A 277 -0.39 16.25 -7.89
N ALA A 278 -1.46 15.52 -8.22
CA ALA A 278 -2.84 16.03 -8.14
C ALA A 278 -3.33 16.25 -6.69
N GLN A 279 -2.57 15.76 -5.72
CA GLN A 279 -2.84 15.92 -4.30
C GLN A 279 -1.66 16.65 -3.65
N SER A 280 -1.94 17.45 -2.63
CA SER A 280 -0.93 18.06 -1.79
C SER A 280 -1.42 18.18 -0.37
N TYR A 281 -0.50 18.30 0.58
CA TYR A 281 -0.84 18.77 1.91
C TYR A 281 0.33 19.54 2.51
N SER A 282 0.03 20.31 3.55
CA SER A 282 0.97 21.17 4.25
C SER A 282 0.92 20.91 5.75
N VAL A 283 2.09 20.95 6.38
CA VAL A 283 2.27 20.87 7.83
C VAL A 283 2.92 22.16 8.28
N LEU A 284 2.25 22.92 9.14
CA LEU A 284 2.84 24.05 9.82
C LEU A 284 3.57 23.55 11.07
N VAL A 285 4.83 23.92 11.21
CA VAL A 285 5.70 23.46 12.30
C VAL A 285 6.21 24.68 13.07
N ALA A 286 5.83 24.79 14.34
CA ALA A 286 6.45 25.72 15.27
C ALA A 286 7.67 25.03 15.90
N LEU A 287 8.86 25.65 15.83
CA LEU A 287 10.11 25.07 16.32
C LEU A 287 10.21 25.05 17.86
N ASP A 288 9.39 25.85 18.52
CA ASP A 288 9.21 25.88 19.97
C ASP A 288 7.79 26.35 20.32
N LEU A 289 7.43 26.27 21.60
CA LEU A 289 6.10 26.68 22.08
C LEU A 289 5.87 28.20 21.95
N ALA A 290 6.90 29.03 22.06
CA ALA A 290 6.78 30.49 21.97
C ALA A 290 6.42 30.93 20.54
N ALA A 291 6.87 30.20 19.52
CA ALA A 291 6.57 30.45 18.12
C ALA A 291 5.07 30.33 17.79
N THR A 292 4.28 29.64 18.62
CA THR A 292 2.82 29.51 18.44
C THR A 292 2.07 30.83 18.65
N ALA A 293 2.67 31.81 19.34
CA ALA A 293 2.06 33.12 19.53
C ALA A 293 2.10 33.99 18.26
N ARG A 294 2.99 33.65 17.31
CA ARG A 294 3.24 34.42 16.09
C ARG A 294 2.02 34.41 15.16
N PRO A 295 1.75 35.49 14.41
CA PRO A 295 0.60 35.54 13.51
C PRO A 295 0.67 34.48 12.41
N GLU A 296 1.87 34.13 11.94
CA GLU A 296 2.11 33.13 10.91
C GLU A 296 1.66 31.72 11.32
N TRP A 297 1.62 31.41 12.63
CA TRP A 297 1.09 30.15 13.15
C TRP A 297 -0.41 29.95 12.85
N ARG A 298 -1.14 31.05 12.61
CA ARG A 298 -2.56 31.02 12.23
C ARG A 298 -2.77 30.89 10.72
N SER A 299 -1.70 30.72 9.95
CA SER A 299 -1.79 30.52 8.51
C SER A 299 -2.49 29.21 8.18
N GLU A 300 -3.16 29.17 7.02
CA GLU A 300 -3.80 27.95 6.54
C GLU A 300 -2.77 26.83 6.31
N ALA A 301 -3.06 25.66 6.87
CA ALA A 301 -2.33 24.41 6.69
C ALA A 301 -3.26 23.22 6.98
N ASP A 302 -2.98 22.07 6.38
CA ASP A 302 -3.77 20.84 6.60
C ASP A 302 -3.51 20.24 7.98
N TYR A 303 -2.27 20.37 8.44
CA TYR A 303 -1.81 19.89 9.74
C TYR A 303 -0.98 20.95 10.45
N LEU A 304 -1.00 20.91 11.77
CA LEU A 304 -0.22 21.75 12.66
C LEU A 304 0.60 20.85 13.57
N THR A 305 1.81 21.26 13.95
CA THR A 305 2.59 20.61 15.01
C THR A 305 3.58 21.57 15.67
N VAL A 306 3.84 21.37 16.95
CA VAL A 306 4.85 22.11 17.72
C VAL A 306 5.97 21.17 18.11
N VAL A 307 7.21 21.61 17.92
CA VAL A 307 8.38 20.85 18.31
C VAL A 307 8.65 21.03 19.80
N VAL A 308 8.71 19.92 20.52
CA VAL A 308 8.86 19.85 21.97
C VAL A 308 9.83 18.73 22.37
N GLY A 309 10.20 18.65 23.64
CA GLY A 309 10.91 17.47 24.16
C GLY A 309 9.97 16.28 24.38
N GLU A 310 10.50 15.06 24.44
CA GLU A 310 9.67 13.85 24.63
C GLU A 310 8.82 13.87 25.91
N ALA A 311 9.31 14.46 26.99
CA ALA A 311 8.57 14.58 28.25
C ALA A 311 7.50 15.70 28.23
N GLU A 312 7.54 16.60 27.25
CA GLU A 312 6.66 17.75 27.17
C GLU A 312 5.35 17.37 26.47
N ARG A 313 4.24 17.79 27.07
CA ARG A 313 2.88 17.47 26.61
C ARG A 313 2.03 18.75 26.61
N PRO A 314 2.18 19.64 25.62
CA PRO A 314 1.39 20.86 25.53
C PRO A 314 -0.09 20.50 25.30
N GLN A 315 -0.99 21.08 26.10
CA GLN A 315 -2.41 20.76 26.01
C GLN A 315 -3.02 21.36 24.74
N GLY A 316 -3.81 20.56 24.02
CA GLY A 316 -4.57 21.02 22.85
C GLY A 316 -3.72 21.36 21.62
N LEU A 317 -2.40 21.11 21.66
CA LEU A 317 -1.51 21.33 20.54
C LEU A 317 -0.94 20.00 20.04
N PRO A 318 -1.01 19.73 18.72
CA PRO A 318 -0.29 18.61 18.17
C PRO A 318 1.22 18.75 18.38
N ARG A 319 1.91 17.63 18.59
CA ARG A 319 3.34 17.64 18.94
C ARG A 319 4.18 16.83 17.97
N LEU A 320 5.42 17.28 17.77
CA LEU A 320 6.52 16.53 17.19
C LEU A 320 7.67 16.56 18.21
N THR A 321 8.12 15.41 18.70
CA THR A 321 9.22 15.40 19.66
C THR A 321 10.56 15.50 18.93
N ARG A 322 11.54 16.22 19.50
CA ARG A 322 12.88 16.36 18.91
C ARG A 322 13.56 14.99 18.76
N GLU A 323 13.32 14.11 19.71
CA GLU A 323 13.81 12.73 19.72
C GLU A 323 13.17 11.91 18.58
N ALA A 324 11.86 12.04 18.36
CA ALA A 324 11.20 11.42 17.23
C ALA A 324 11.72 11.94 15.89
N LEU A 325 11.90 13.26 15.76
CA LEU A 325 12.47 13.87 14.56
C LEU A 325 13.86 13.28 14.23
N GLY A 326 14.74 13.19 15.23
CA GLY A 326 16.05 12.55 15.08
C GLY A 326 15.94 11.07 14.66
N ALA A 327 15.07 10.30 15.31
CA ALA A 327 14.88 8.88 15.00
C ALA A 327 14.33 8.67 13.57
N ILE A 328 13.37 9.48 13.13
CA ILE A 328 12.84 9.42 11.75
C ILE A 328 13.94 9.75 10.74
N LEU A 329 14.81 10.71 11.06
CA LEU A 329 15.89 11.11 10.18
C LEU A 329 16.90 9.97 9.98
N GLU A 330 17.26 9.25 11.04
CA GLU A 330 18.09 8.05 10.92
C GLU A 330 17.40 6.97 10.08
N ASN A 331 16.10 6.75 10.27
CA ASN A 331 15.32 5.82 9.45
C ASN A 331 15.27 6.24 7.96
N ALA A 332 15.12 7.54 7.68
CA ALA A 332 15.13 8.11 6.33
C ALA A 332 16.50 8.00 5.64
N ARG A 333 17.59 7.73 6.38
CA ARG A 333 18.91 7.42 5.81
C ARG A 333 19.02 5.96 5.36
N LEU A 334 18.25 5.06 5.97
CA LEU A 334 18.30 3.63 5.70
C LEU A 334 17.35 3.20 4.57
N ALA A 335 16.18 3.84 4.48
CA ALA A 335 15.17 3.53 3.47
C ALA A 335 14.50 4.78 2.91
N GLN A 336 13.87 4.62 1.74
CA GLN A 336 13.12 5.68 1.07
C GLN A 336 11.77 5.87 1.76
N LEU A 337 11.72 6.78 2.72
CA LEU A 337 10.47 7.28 3.29
C LEU A 337 9.92 8.41 2.40
N THR A 338 8.60 8.50 2.29
CA THR A 338 7.91 9.58 1.55
C THR A 338 6.95 10.31 2.50
N PRO A 339 6.37 11.45 2.07
CA PRO A 339 5.40 12.16 2.89
C PRO A 339 4.15 11.30 3.15
N ILE A 340 3.83 10.37 2.25
CA ILE A 340 2.63 9.52 2.34
C ILE A 340 2.66 8.67 3.62
N GLU A 341 3.81 8.05 3.95
CA GLU A 341 3.94 7.26 5.16
C GLU A 341 3.81 8.13 6.42
N LEU A 342 4.22 9.40 6.36
CA LEU A 342 4.18 10.31 7.51
C LEU A 342 2.81 10.96 7.74
N ARG A 343 1.94 10.99 6.73
CA ARG A 343 0.63 11.66 6.78
C ARG A 343 -0.26 11.19 7.92
N GLY A 344 -0.25 9.89 8.22
CA GLY A 344 -1.04 9.31 9.32
C GLY A 344 -0.63 9.88 10.68
N TYR A 345 0.66 10.09 10.89
CA TYR A 345 1.20 10.62 12.15
C TYR A 345 0.89 12.11 12.34
N TRP A 346 0.93 12.90 11.25
CA TRP A 346 0.46 14.29 11.29
C TRP A 346 -1.02 14.39 11.65
N ASN A 347 -1.84 13.49 11.08
CA ASN A 347 -3.27 13.44 11.36
C ASN A 347 -3.59 12.98 12.79
N ALA A 348 -2.77 12.11 13.37
CA ALA A 348 -2.93 11.67 14.76
C ALA A 348 -2.63 12.79 15.78
N GLY A 349 -1.86 13.81 15.38
CA GLY A 349 -1.52 14.96 16.19
C GLY A 349 -0.48 14.69 17.29
N SER A 350 0.12 13.50 17.31
CA SER A 350 1.21 13.15 18.21
C SER A 350 2.26 12.37 17.43
N PHE A 351 3.39 13.02 17.16
CA PHE A 351 4.54 12.40 16.53
C PHE A 351 5.70 12.34 17.53
N ASP A 352 5.74 11.26 18.29
CA ASP A 352 6.68 10.98 19.38
C ASP A 352 7.52 9.71 19.12
N LEU A 353 8.31 9.27 20.10
CA LEU A 353 9.16 8.08 19.96
C LEU A 353 8.38 6.79 19.65
N GLU A 354 7.14 6.64 20.13
CA GLU A 354 6.29 5.49 19.78
C GLU A 354 5.89 5.52 18.30
N SER A 355 5.56 6.71 17.80
CA SER A 355 5.33 6.95 16.38
C SER A 355 6.59 6.69 15.55
N ALA A 356 7.76 7.13 16.02
CA ALA A 356 9.04 6.87 15.35
C ALA A 356 9.42 5.38 15.34
N ALA A 357 9.10 4.64 16.41
CA ALA A 357 9.27 3.18 16.45
C ALA A 357 8.36 2.48 15.42
N SER A 358 7.13 2.96 15.26
CA SER A 358 6.22 2.45 14.21
C SER A 358 6.76 2.68 12.79
N VAL A 359 7.41 3.83 12.55
CA VAL A 359 8.13 4.10 11.30
C VAL A 359 9.34 3.18 11.15
N ALA A 360 10.10 2.92 12.22
CA ALA A 360 11.25 2.03 12.22
C ALA A 360 10.87 0.59 11.85
N GLU A 361 9.72 0.10 12.31
CA GLU A 361 9.19 -1.22 11.92
C GLU A 361 8.87 -1.29 10.43
N LEU A 362 8.27 -0.23 9.87
CA LEU A 362 8.03 -0.13 8.42
C LEU A 362 9.34 -0.20 7.63
N VAL A 363 10.35 0.57 8.04
CA VAL A 363 11.68 0.57 7.42
C VAL A 363 12.35 -0.80 7.54
N SER A 364 12.26 -1.44 8.71
CA SER A 364 12.82 -2.77 8.96
C SER A 364 12.16 -3.82 8.06
N ALA A 365 10.85 -3.73 7.86
CA ALA A 365 10.14 -4.60 6.92
C ALA A 365 10.62 -4.41 5.48
N GLN A 366 10.83 -3.17 5.02
CA GLN A 366 11.37 -2.88 3.68
C GLN A 366 12.79 -3.42 3.51
N LEU A 367 13.66 -3.24 4.51
CA LEU A 367 15.03 -3.76 4.48
C LEU A 367 15.06 -5.29 4.49
N SER A 368 14.19 -5.92 5.27
CA SER A 368 14.00 -7.37 5.28
C SER A 368 13.61 -7.89 3.89
N GLN A 369 12.62 -7.26 3.22
CA GLN A 369 12.22 -7.63 1.86
C GLN A 369 13.38 -7.52 0.86
N ARG A 370 14.20 -6.46 0.94
CA ARG A 370 15.42 -6.32 0.11
C ARG A 370 16.45 -7.42 0.42
N GLY A 371 16.58 -7.79 1.69
CA GLY A 371 17.43 -8.89 2.13
C GLY A 371 17.00 -10.23 1.55
N VAL A 372 15.71 -10.55 1.64
CA VAL A 372 15.12 -11.76 1.05
C VAL A 372 15.38 -11.83 -0.46
N PHE A 373 15.11 -10.74 -1.20
CA PHE A 373 15.36 -10.69 -2.64
C PHE A 373 16.84 -10.96 -2.96
N SER A 374 17.75 -10.34 -2.21
CA SER A 374 19.20 -10.52 -2.38
C SER A 374 19.64 -11.96 -2.08
N PHE A 375 19.09 -12.58 -1.03
CA PHE A 375 19.44 -13.95 -0.64
C PHE A 375 18.94 -14.99 -1.64
N VAL A 376 17.76 -14.77 -2.24
CA VAL A 376 17.26 -15.58 -3.36
C VAL A 376 18.16 -15.43 -4.59
N LEU A 377 18.57 -14.21 -4.94
CA LEU A 377 19.50 -14.00 -6.06
C LEU A 377 20.84 -14.69 -5.85
N LEU A 378 21.42 -14.60 -4.65
CA LEU A 378 22.68 -15.28 -4.30
C LEU A 378 22.53 -16.81 -4.33
N SER A 379 21.35 -17.33 -4.03
CA SER A 379 21.06 -18.77 -4.13
C SER A 379 20.89 -19.22 -5.58
N LEU A 380 20.27 -18.40 -6.42
CA LEU A 380 20.13 -18.63 -7.86
C LEU A 380 21.48 -18.53 -8.59
N ALA A 381 22.36 -17.62 -8.18
CA ALA A 381 23.69 -17.45 -8.75
C ALA A 381 24.59 -18.67 -8.57
N GLN A 382 24.24 -19.57 -7.64
CA GLN A 382 24.93 -20.85 -7.43
C GLN A 382 24.37 -21.97 -8.34
N GLN A 383 23.38 -21.69 -9.17
CA GLN A 383 22.85 -22.61 -10.16
C GLN A 383 23.45 -22.29 -11.53
N PRO A 384 23.79 -23.31 -12.34
CA PRO A 384 24.28 -23.06 -13.69
C PRO A 384 23.22 -22.37 -14.54
N ALA A 385 23.65 -21.47 -15.42
CA ALA A 385 22.77 -20.90 -16.45
C ALA A 385 22.11 -22.02 -17.29
N HIS A 386 20.95 -21.72 -17.87
CA HIS A 386 20.20 -22.65 -18.72
C HIS A 386 19.75 -23.93 -18.01
N SER A 387 19.55 -23.88 -16.69
CA SER A 387 19.14 -25.03 -15.87
C SER A 387 17.72 -24.90 -15.33
N VAL A 388 17.14 -26.02 -14.91
CA VAL A 388 15.84 -26.06 -14.24
C VAL A 388 16.05 -26.01 -12.72
N VAL A 389 15.37 -25.07 -12.08
CA VAL A 389 15.40 -24.85 -10.63
C VAL A 389 14.01 -25.08 -10.07
N THR A 390 13.92 -25.70 -8.88
CA THR A 390 12.64 -25.96 -8.20
C THR A 390 12.50 -25.11 -6.95
N THR A 391 11.28 -24.64 -6.68
CA THR A 391 10.96 -23.87 -5.46
C THR A 391 11.27 -24.65 -4.20
N ALA A 392 10.98 -25.95 -4.17
CA ALA A 392 11.28 -26.82 -3.03
C ALA A 392 12.79 -26.84 -2.73
N ARG A 393 13.63 -27.02 -3.75
CA ARG A 393 15.08 -27.08 -3.56
C ARG A 393 15.68 -25.74 -3.16
N LEU A 394 15.14 -24.64 -3.70
CA LEU A 394 15.53 -23.30 -3.26
C LEU A 394 15.12 -23.05 -1.81
N ALA A 395 13.89 -23.38 -1.42
CA ALA A 395 13.41 -23.23 -0.04
C ALA A 395 14.28 -24.04 0.95
N GLU A 396 14.64 -25.29 0.62
CA GLU A 396 15.57 -26.10 1.43
C GLU A 396 16.92 -25.40 1.65
N ARG A 397 17.46 -24.76 0.61
CA ARG A 397 18.74 -24.04 0.68
C ARG A 397 18.65 -22.73 1.45
N LEU A 398 17.52 -22.03 1.34
CA LEU A 398 17.27 -20.76 2.01
C LEU A 398 16.91 -20.96 3.50
N GLY A 399 16.45 -22.15 3.88
CA GLY A 399 16.11 -22.49 5.26
C GLY A 399 14.95 -21.66 5.79
N SER A 400 14.96 -21.37 7.09
CA SER A 400 13.91 -20.57 7.76
C SER A 400 13.98 -19.07 7.47
N GLY A 401 15.00 -18.59 6.75
CA GLY A 401 15.21 -17.16 6.50
C GLY A 401 14.31 -16.56 5.42
N VAL A 402 13.66 -17.39 4.61
CA VAL A 402 12.73 -16.95 3.56
C VAL A 402 11.53 -17.89 3.52
N ASN A 403 10.32 -17.35 3.65
CA ASN A 403 9.13 -18.17 3.55
C ASN A 403 8.78 -18.48 2.08
N ILE A 404 7.96 -19.51 1.85
CA ILE A 404 7.61 -19.98 0.49
C ILE A 404 6.87 -18.90 -0.32
N ALA A 405 6.04 -18.07 0.33
CA ALA A 405 5.28 -17.03 -0.35
C ALA A 405 6.20 -15.89 -0.85
N GLU A 406 7.14 -15.47 -0.01
CA GLU A 406 8.18 -14.49 -0.37
C GLU A 406 9.07 -15.01 -1.49
N LEU A 407 9.57 -16.25 -1.38
CA LEU A 407 10.35 -16.89 -2.43
C LEU A 407 9.58 -16.88 -3.76
N LYS A 408 8.30 -17.25 -3.74
CA LYS A 408 7.47 -17.26 -4.95
C LYS A 408 7.33 -15.85 -5.53
N GLY A 409 7.06 -14.84 -4.70
CA GLY A 409 6.97 -13.44 -5.14
C GLY A 409 8.26 -12.93 -5.77
N VAL A 410 9.42 -13.29 -5.21
CA VAL A 410 10.73 -12.97 -5.80
C VAL A 410 10.90 -13.66 -7.15
N LEU A 411 10.60 -14.97 -7.26
CA LEU A 411 10.73 -15.70 -8.52
C LEU A 411 9.77 -15.18 -9.61
N GLU A 412 8.55 -14.78 -9.23
CA GLU A 412 7.58 -14.14 -10.13
C GLU A 412 8.09 -12.77 -10.62
N THR A 413 8.75 -12.00 -9.74
CA THR A 413 9.40 -10.73 -10.11
C THR A 413 10.55 -10.96 -11.09
N LEU A 414 11.41 -11.95 -10.84
CA LEU A 414 12.53 -12.31 -11.70
C LEU A 414 12.09 -12.91 -13.05
N ALA A 415 10.91 -13.51 -13.11
CA ALA A 415 10.32 -14.00 -14.36
C ALA A 415 9.74 -12.87 -15.23
N SER A 416 9.41 -11.73 -14.62
CA SER A 416 8.76 -10.60 -15.29
C SER A 416 9.79 -9.61 -15.86
N ALA A 417 9.39 -8.82 -16.86
CA ALA A 417 10.19 -7.69 -17.31
C ALA A 417 10.36 -6.65 -16.17
N PRO A 418 11.51 -5.97 -16.04
CA PRO A 418 12.65 -5.97 -16.97
C PRO A 418 13.66 -7.12 -16.77
N PHE A 419 13.54 -7.90 -15.69
CA PHE A 419 14.50 -8.96 -15.37
C PHE A 419 14.49 -10.09 -16.41
N SER A 420 13.30 -10.65 -16.69
CA SER A 420 13.09 -11.78 -17.62
C SER A 420 14.11 -12.91 -17.45
N ALA A 421 14.54 -13.15 -16.23
CA ALA A 421 15.65 -14.05 -15.88
C ALA A 421 15.21 -15.51 -15.79
N LEU A 422 13.95 -15.71 -15.45
CA LEU A 422 13.34 -17.02 -15.25
C LEU A 422 12.20 -17.23 -16.24
N SER A 423 11.95 -18.49 -16.63
CA SER A 423 10.71 -18.90 -17.28
C SER A 423 9.96 -19.90 -16.40
N PRO A 424 8.72 -19.60 -16.00
CA PRO A 424 7.93 -20.58 -15.25
C PRO A 424 7.61 -21.78 -16.14
N LEU A 425 7.89 -22.99 -15.65
CA LEU A 425 7.58 -24.26 -16.33
C LEU A 425 6.32 -24.94 -15.76
N GLY A 426 5.77 -24.41 -14.67
CA GLY A 426 4.67 -25.01 -13.90
C GLY A 426 5.16 -25.82 -12.71
N ASN A 427 4.24 -26.20 -11.81
CA ASN A 427 4.53 -27.05 -10.62
C ASN A 427 5.69 -26.55 -9.73
N GLY A 428 5.91 -25.24 -9.65
CA GLY A 428 7.02 -24.66 -8.88
C GLY A 428 8.40 -24.84 -9.52
N GLN A 429 8.46 -25.13 -10.82
CA GLN A 429 9.70 -25.21 -11.58
C GLN A 429 9.91 -23.95 -12.42
N TYR A 430 11.17 -23.53 -12.52
CA TYR A 430 11.61 -22.38 -13.30
C TYR A 430 12.84 -22.75 -14.11
N TYR A 431 12.89 -22.30 -15.37
CA TYR A 431 14.09 -22.36 -16.19
C TYR A 431 14.88 -21.06 -16.04
N LEU A 432 16.13 -21.16 -15.58
CA LEU A 432 17.06 -20.03 -15.47
C LEU A 432 17.64 -19.72 -16.85
N ARG A 433 17.26 -18.58 -17.43
CA ARG A 433 17.58 -18.24 -18.83
C ARG A 433 19.03 -17.81 -19.04
N ALA A 434 19.67 -17.24 -18.04
CA ALA A 434 21.02 -16.72 -18.10
C ALA A 434 21.65 -16.78 -16.71
N ASP A 435 22.96 -16.56 -16.65
CA ASP A 435 23.64 -16.38 -15.37
C ASP A 435 23.11 -15.13 -14.64
N VAL A 436 22.99 -15.21 -13.31
CA VAL A 436 22.46 -14.11 -12.48
C VAL A 436 23.34 -12.86 -12.60
N HIS A 437 24.66 -13.03 -12.73
CA HIS A 437 25.59 -11.92 -12.90
C HIS A 437 25.36 -11.19 -14.22
N ASP A 438 25.19 -11.94 -15.33
CA ASP A 438 24.94 -11.36 -16.64
C ASP A 438 23.57 -10.68 -16.71
N MET A 439 22.55 -11.26 -16.06
CA MET A 439 21.24 -10.62 -15.90
C MET A 439 21.35 -9.27 -15.17
N LEU A 440 22.06 -9.21 -14.04
CA LEU A 440 22.24 -7.97 -13.29
C LEU A 440 23.04 -6.93 -14.09
N ARG A 441 24.06 -7.37 -14.84
CA ARG A 441 24.81 -6.49 -15.74
C ARG A 441 23.88 -5.87 -16.80
N GLY A 442 23.09 -6.70 -17.48
CA GLY A 442 22.15 -6.22 -18.50
C GLY A 442 21.10 -5.25 -17.94
N LEU A 443 20.60 -5.49 -16.73
CA LEU A 443 19.68 -4.56 -16.05
C LEU A 443 20.37 -3.23 -15.73
N GLY A 444 21.63 -3.26 -15.28
CA GLY A 444 22.42 -2.07 -15.01
C GLY A 444 22.65 -1.23 -16.28
N GLU A 445 23.03 -1.88 -17.38
CA GLU A 445 23.20 -1.23 -18.69
C GLU A 445 21.89 -0.62 -19.20
N TYR A 446 20.77 -1.34 -19.06
CA TYR A 446 19.44 -0.84 -19.42
C TYR A 446 19.05 0.39 -18.59
N ALA A 447 19.23 0.34 -17.27
CA ALA A 447 18.93 1.43 -16.36
C ALA A 447 19.78 2.67 -16.66
N GLU A 448 21.08 2.48 -16.94
CA GLU A 448 21.98 3.56 -17.31
C GLU A 448 21.59 4.19 -18.66
N GLY A 449 21.24 3.37 -19.66
CA GLY A 449 20.72 3.85 -20.93
C GLY A 449 19.44 4.69 -20.79
N LEU A 450 18.51 4.28 -19.92
CA LEU A 450 17.32 5.07 -19.58
C LEU A 450 17.68 6.38 -18.89
N ARG A 451 18.61 6.36 -17.93
CA ARG A 451 19.06 7.55 -17.20
C ARG A 451 19.64 8.60 -18.14
N VAL A 452 20.44 8.20 -19.12
CA VAL A 452 20.99 9.10 -20.14
C VAL A 452 19.89 9.77 -20.96
N ARG A 453 18.85 9.03 -21.37
CA ARG A 453 17.73 9.56 -22.17
C ARG A 453 16.88 10.55 -21.37
N LEU A 454 16.50 10.20 -20.15
CA LEU A 454 15.72 11.09 -19.27
C LEU A 454 16.47 12.41 -19.01
N ASN A 455 17.78 12.36 -18.82
CA ASN A 455 18.60 13.56 -18.66
C ASN A 455 18.72 14.38 -19.94
N ALA A 456 18.74 13.75 -21.12
CA ALA A 456 18.75 14.46 -22.40
C ALA A 456 17.43 15.22 -22.62
N GLU A 457 16.29 14.57 -22.35
CA GLU A 457 14.97 15.22 -22.41
C GLU A 457 14.85 16.37 -21.41
N ALA A 458 15.36 16.19 -20.18
CA ALA A 458 15.38 17.24 -19.16
C ALA A 458 16.25 18.46 -19.53
N ARG A 459 17.18 18.33 -20.49
CA ARG A 459 18.06 19.42 -20.97
C ARG A 459 17.56 20.11 -22.24
N LEU A 460 16.53 19.57 -22.92
CA LEU A 460 15.93 20.26 -24.07
C LEU A 460 15.21 21.53 -23.58
N PRO A 461 15.43 22.69 -24.25
CA PRO A 461 14.72 23.92 -23.91
C PRO A 461 13.22 23.73 -24.05
N ALA A 462 12.43 24.39 -23.19
CA ALA A 462 10.97 24.22 -23.11
C ALA A 462 10.24 24.45 -24.44
N SER A 463 10.86 25.16 -25.39
CA SER A 463 10.33 25.41 -26.74
C SER A 463 10.35 24.19 -27.67
N LEU A 464 11.00 23.08 -27.29
CA LEU A 464 11.13 21.87 -28.13
C LEU A 464 10.49 20.62 -27.49
N ARG A 465 9.73 20.77 -26.39
CA ARG A 465 9.09 19.65 -25.66
C ARG A 465 7.63 19.39 -26.06
N SER A 466 7.22 19.79 -27.26
CA SER A 466 5.86 19.60 -27.79
C SER A 466 5.68 18.30 -28.55
#